data_AF-A0A1D6GW63-F1
#
_entry.id   AF-A0A1D6GW63-F1
#
_cell.length_a   1.000
_cell.length_b   1.000
_cell.length_c   1.000
_cell.angle_alpha   90.00
_cell.angle_beta   90.00
_cell.angle_gamma   90.00
#
_symmetry.space_group_name_H-M   'P 1'
#
loop_
_entity.id
_entity.type
_entity.pdbx_description
1 polymer ?
#
loop_
_entity_poly.entity_id
_entity_poly.type
_entity_poly.pdbx_seq_one_letter_code
_entity_poly.pdbx_strand_id
1 'polypeptide(L)'
;MNCSQPLFRQSLMMPYHLLEQLFERCRYAFFQFSFLQVIYVDRFSPASRKAAVNEIKRKAACNSFPRVLLFPEGTTTNGRFLISFQHGAFIPGYPVQPVVVRYPHVHFDQSWGNISLLKLMFKMFTQFHNFMEVEYLPVVYPPEIKQENALHFAEDTSYAMARALNVLPTSYSYGDSMIMARAIEAGKVNGSNYMVEMAWVKDIYGVSTAEAMDLLEHFLAMNPDNDGRVKAQDFWAHFGLDCSPLCKKIFHYFDLGIKESITFRQFLVGCAHLRKQPLFQGACETAFEKCRDPETSEISRAQLADVLRLSMLLPSGDRMLDLFKTFDIDGDEKISKDDFMTCLGRFPFLIAFFAAPINGEVYIEIV
;
A
#
# COMPACT_ATOMS: atom_id res chain seq x y z
N MET A 1 42.36 -13.30 -9.17
CA MET A 1 42.67 -11.86 -9.17
C MET A 1 41.50 -11.13 -8.53
N ASN A 2 41.81 -10.21 -7.61
CA ASN A 2 40.98 -9.79 -6.48
C ASN A 2 39.54 -9.36 -6.82
N CYS A 3 38.58 -9.99 -6.13
CA CYS A 3 37.14 -9.74 -6.20
C CYS A 3 36.75 -8.59 -5.24
N SER A 4 37.35 -7.42 -5.43
CA SER A 4 37.26 -6.29 -4.48
C SER A 4 37.05 -4.95 -5.18
N GLN A 5 36.25 -4.91 -6.26
CA GLN A 5 35.78 -3.66 -6.86
C GLN A 5 34.25 -3.60 -6.88
N PRO A 6 33.64 -2.45 -6.57
CA PRO A 6 32.19 -2.27 -6.59
C PRO A 6 31.60 -2.45 -7.99
N LEU A 7 30.54 -3.23 -8.11
CA LEU A 7 29.94 -3.64 -9.39
C LEU A 7 28.66 -2.88 -9.77
N PHE A 8 28.19 -1.94 -8.96
CA PHE A 8 26.90 -1.26 -9.19
C PHE A 8 27.07 0.25 -9.37
N ARG A 9 26.04 0.90 -9.89
CA ARG A 9 25.75 2.32 -9.68
C ARG A 9 24.26 2.37 -9.38
N GLN A 10 23.85 2.96 -8.27
CA GLN A 10 22.45 3.08 -7.88
C GLN A 10 22.08 4.54 -7.92
N SER A 11 21.49 5.05 -9.01
CA SER A 11 21.13 6.48 -9.04
C SER A 11 19.75 6.71 -8.42
N LEU A 12 19.59 7.79 -7.65
CA LEU A 12 18.28 8.43 -7.55
C LEU A 12 17.83 8.80 -8.96
N MET A 13 16.57 8.50 -9.25
CA MET A 13 16.06 8.46 -10.62
C MET A 13 16.19 9.83 -11.30
N MET A 14 16.81 9.84 -12.49
CA MET A 14 16.44 10.79 -13.56
C MET A 14 14.93 10.75 -13.77
N PRO A 15 14.31 11.78 -14.38
CA PRO A 15 12.89 11.74 -14.74
C PRO A 15 12.66 10.65 -15.81
N TYR A 16 12.58 9.39 -15.37
CA TYR A 16 12.16 8.24 -16.16
C TYR A 16 10.67 8.28 -16.47
N HIS A 17 9.92 9.21 -15.87
CA HIS A 17 8.59 9.58 -16.32
C HIS A 17 8.59 10.07 -17.78
N LEU A 18 9.72 10.62 -18.26
CA LEU A 18 9.97 10.92 -19.68
C LEU A 18 10.03 9.64 -20.55
N LEU A 19 10.49 8.52 -19.98
CA LEU A 19 10.72 7.23 -20.65
C LEU A 19 9.51 6.29 -20.55
N GLU A 20 8.82 6.24 -19.41
CA GLU A 20 7.58 5.46 -19.22
C GLU A 20 6.40 6.01 -20.04
N GLN A 21 6.25 7.33 -20.17
CA GLN A 21 5.18 7.88 -21.03
C GLN A 21 5.48 7.73 -22.54
N LEU A 22 6.76 7.62 -22.92
CA LEU A 22 7.17 7.22 -24.28
C LEU A 22 6.94 5.71 -24.53
N PHE A 23 7.00 4.89 -23.48
CA PHE A 23 6.76 3.44 -23.52
C PHE A 23 5.32 3.07 -23.87
N GLU A 24 4.32 3.80 -23.36
CA GLU A 24 2.90 3.54 -23.69
C GLU A 24 2.46 4.06 -25.07
N ARG A 25 3.08 5.13 -25.59
CA ARG A 25 2.60 5.81 -26.81
C ARG A 25 3.36 5.49 -28.09
N CYS A 26 4.55 4.90 -28.03
CA CYS A 26 5.39 4.75 -29.23
C CYS A 26 5.92 3.31 -29.44
N ARG A 27 5.40 2.61 -30.46
CA ARG A 27 5.99 1.36 -31.02
C ARG A 27 7.48 1.49 -31.39
N TYR A 28 7.96 2.70 -31.64
CA TYR A 28 9.37 2.99 -31.95
C TYR A 28 10.31 2.94 -30.74
N ALA A 29 9.80 3.15 -29.52
CA ALA A 29 10.59 3.03 -28.30
C ALA A 29 11.05 1.59 -28.05
N PHE A 30 10.21 0.61 -28.41
CA PHE A 30 10.50 -0.83 -28.30
C PHE A 30 11.78 -1.25 -29.03
N PHE A 31 12.11 -0.59 -30.16
CA PHE A 31 13.30 -0.91 -30.95
C PHE A 31 14.59 -0.30 -30.37
N GLN A 32 14.52 0.85 -29.69
CA GLN A 32 15.69 1.49 -29.06
C GLN A 32 16.13 0.78 -27.76
N PHE A 33 15.22 0.16 -27.01
CA PHE A 33 15.57 -0.52 -25.74
C PHE A 33 16.22 -1.89 -25.89
N SER A 34 16.02 -2.57 -27.02
CA SER A 34 16.75 -3.81 -27.34
C SER A 34 18.27 -3.60 -27.34
N PHE A 35 18.73 -2.39 -27.67
CA PHE A 35 20.15 -2.00 -27.61
C PHE A 35 20.65 -1.63 -26.20
N LEU A 36 19.75 -1.26 -25.28
CA LEU A 36 20.08 -0.79 -23.93
C LEU A 36 20.15 -1.92 -22.89
N GLN A 37 19.93 -3.18 -23.28
CA GLN A 37 19.99 -4.36 -22.42
C GLN A 37 19.18 -4.22 -21.11
N VAL A 38 17.99 -3.61 -21.18
CA VAL A 38 17.11 -3.38 -20.01
C VAL A 38 16.58 -4.70 -19.44
N ILE A 39 16.39 -4.76 -18.12
CA ILE A 39 15.73 -5.88 -17.45
C ILE A 39 14.26 -5.52 -17.26
N TYR A 40 13.37 -6.24 -17.93
CA TYR A 40 11.93 -6.04 -17.80
C TYR A 40 11.41 -6.68 -16.52
N VAL A 41 10.54 -5.97 -15.81
CA VAL A 41 9.89 -6.45 -14.59
C VAL A 41 8.41 -6.15 -14.68
N ASP A 42 7.60 -7.19 -14.83
CA ASP A 42 6.19 -7.12 -14.51
C ASP A 42 6.05 -7.27 -12.99
N ARG A 43 5.58 -6.20 -12.35
CA ARG A 43 5.45 -6.10 -10.89
C ARG A 43 4.32 -6.97 -10.35
N PHE A 44 3.33 -7.33 -11.17
CA PHE A 44 2.19 -8.14 -10.77
C PHE A 44 2.50 -9.64 -10.89
N SER A 45 3.35 -10.03 -11.86
CA SER A 45 3.76 -11.42 -12.06
C SER A 45 4.91 -11.85 -11.13
N PRO A 46 4.70 -12.81 -10.19
CA PRO A 46 5.77 -13.36 -9.37
C PRO A 46 6.88 -14.01 -10.21
N ALA A 47 6.50 -14.66 -11.32
CA ALA A 47 7.44 -15.27 -12.25
C ALA A 47 8.35 -14.23 -12.90
N SER A 48 7.78 -13.09 -13.32
CA SER A 48 8.56 -11.99 -13.89
C SER A 48 9.52 -11.39 -12.87
N ARG A 49 9.08 -11.15 -11.62
CA ARG A 49 9.96 -10.68 -10.54
C ARG A 49 11.13 -11.63 -10.29
N LYS A 50 10.89 -12.94 -10.27
CA LYS A 50 11.94 -13.95 -10.10
C LYS A 50 12.90 -13.97 -11.30
N ALA A 51 12.39 -13.86 -12.52
CA ALA A 51 13.21 -13.77 -13.73
C ALA A 51 14.11 -12.52 -13.71
N ALA A 52 13.58 -11.37 -13.28
CA ALA A 52 14.33 -10.13 -13.15
C ALA A 52 15.49 -10.27 -12.14
N VAL A 53 15.24 -10.86 -10.96
CA VAL A 53 16.30 -11.12 -9.96
C VAL A 53 17.39 -12.02 -10.53
N ASN A 54 17.01 -13.08 -11.25
CA ASN A 54 17.97 -13.97 -11.90
C ASN A 54 18.80 -13.25 -12.97
N GLU A 55 18.18 -12.37 -13.75
CA GLU A 55 18.87 -11.60 -14.78
C GLU A 55 19.82 -10.54 -14.18
N ILE A 56 19.42 -9.88 -13.09
CA ILE A 56 20.32 -8.99 -12.32
C ILE A 56 21.52 -9.81 -11.84
N LYS A 57 21.29 -10.98 -11.24
CA LYS A 57 22.36 -11.87 -10.77
C LYS A 57 23.29 -12.28 -11.92
N ARG A 58 22.73 -12.67 -13.07
CA ARG A 58 23.51 -13.11 -14.25
C ARG A 58 24.39 -11.99 -14.80
N LYS A 59 23.85 -10.77 -14.93
CA LYS A 59 24.60 -9.60 -15.42
C LYS A 59 25.63 -9.10 -14.41
N ALA A 60 25.31 -9.12 -13.12
CA ALA A 60 26.24 -8.68 -12.06
C ALA A 60 27.38 -9.67 -11.80
N ALA A 61 27.19 -10.96 -12.08
CA ALA A 61 28.19 -12.01 -11.85
C ALA A 61 29.37 -11.99 -12.84
N CYS A 62 29.23 -11.29 -13.97
CA CYS A 62 30.18 -11.39 -15.08
C CYS A 62 30.62 -10.01 -15.57
N ASN A 63 31.93 -9.82 -15.75
CA ASN A 63 32.49 -8.58 -16.30
C ASN A 63 32.24 -8.40 -17.81
N SER A 64 31.56 -9.35 -18.46
CA SER A 64 31.18 -9.26 -19.87
C SER A 64 30.01 -8.31 -20.13
N PHE A 65 29.30 -7.88 -19.08
CA PHE A 65 28.21 -6.92 -19.18
C PHE A 65 28.62 -5.57 -18.58
N PRO A 66 28.10 -4.44 -19.09
CA PRO A 66 28.16 -3.17 -18.39
C PRO A 66 27.55 -3.29 -16.99
N ARG A 67 27.99 -2.43 -16.06
CA ARG A 67 27.44 -2.39 -14.70
C ARG A 67 25.93 -2.19 -14.74
N VAL A 68 25.20 -2.98 -13.95
CA VAL A 68 23.74 -2.90 -13.86
C VAL A 68 23.35 -1.66 -13.06
N LEU A 69 22.53 -0.81 -13.65
CA LEU A 69 21.93 0.36 -13.00
C LEU A 69 20.56 -0.05 -12.43
N LEU A 70 20.35 0.20 -11.15
CA LEU A 70 19.13 -0.14 -10.43
C LEU A 70 18.50 1.13 -9.83
N PHE A 71 17.17 1.21 -9.88
CA PHE A 71 16.35 2.27 -9.30
C PHE A 71 15.47 1.69 -8.20
N PRO A 72 16.00 1.55 -6.97
CA PRO A 72 15.30 0.81 -5.91
C PRO A 72 14.06 1.55 -5.39
N GLU A 73 13.98 2.87 -5.56
CA GLU A 73 12.83 3.70 -5.20
C GLU A 73 11.57 3.35 -6.01
N GLY A 74 11.75 2.96 -7.28
CA GLY A 74 10.66 2.53 -8.17
C GLY A 74 9.70 3.64 -8.63
N THR A 75 9.97 4.90 -8.26
CA THR A 75 9.26 6.12 -8.68
C THR A 75 10.14 7.36 -8.46
N THR A 76 9.73 8.52 -8.98
CA THR A 76 10.31 9.84 -8.68
C THR A 76 9.56 10.53 -7.54
N THR A 77 10.27 11.01 -6.53
CA THR A 77 9.69 11.74 -5.38
C THR A 77 10.04 13.23 -5.42
N ASN A 78 9.56 13.99 -4.43
CA ASN A 78 9.72 15.45 -4.34
C ASN A 78 11.13 15.91 -3.90
N GLY A 79 12.10 15.00 -3.83
CA GLY A 79 13.49 15.30 -3.42
C GLY A 79 13.67 15.75 -1.97
N ARG A 80 12.61 15.75 -1.15
CA ARG A 80 12.65 16.13 0.28
C ARG A 80 12.68 14.92 1.22
N PHE A 81 12.25 13.77 0.72
CA PHE A 81 12.17 12.52 1.45
C PHE A 81 12.66 11.39 0.55
N LEU A 82 13.27 10.38 1.16
CA LEU A 82 13.58 9.13 0.49
C LEU A 82 12.51 8.11 0.87
N ILE A 83 11.89 7.45 -0.10
CA ILE A 83 10.88 6.42 0.16
C ILE A 83 11.53 5.04 0.26
N SER A 84 10.77 4.05 0.73
CA SER A 84 11.27 2.69 0.94
C SER A 84 11.69 2.00 -0.34
N PHE A 85 12.85 1.34 -0.28
CA PHE A 85 13.45 0.65 -1.41
C PHE A 85 12.81 -0.71 -1.67
N GLN A 86 12.72 -1.08 -2.94
CA GLN A 86 12.30 -2.41 -3.37
C GLN A 86 13.44 -3.42 -3.14
N HIS A 87 13.24 -4.32 -2.19
CA HIS A 87 14.23 -5.33 -1.77
C HIS A 87 14.70 -6.25 -2.91
N GLY A 88 13.91 -6.42 -3.98
CA GLY A 88 14.24 -7.28 -5.12
C GLY A 88 15.59 -6.94 -5.76
N ALA A 89 16.00 -5.67 -5.74
CA ALA A 89 17.29 -5.20 -6.23
C ALA A 89 18.49 -5.74 -5.42
N PHE A 90 18.27 -6.10 -4.15
CA PHE A 90 19.32 -6.46 -3.18
C PHE A 90 19.41 -7.97 -2.92
N ILE A 91 18.41 -8.74 -3.35
CA ILE A 91 18.39 -10.22 -3.26
C ILE A 91 19.66 -10.88 -3.84
N PRO A 92 20.25 -10.42 -4.97
CA PRO A 92 21.45 -11.04 -5.51
C PRO A 92 22.67 -11.02 -4.59
N GLY A 93 22.72 -10.10 -3.61
CA GLY A 93 23.78 -10.07 -2.60
C GLY A 93 25.17 -9.72 -3.15
N TYR A 94 25.25 -8.82 -4.13
CA TYR A 94 26.52 -8.28 -4.62
C TYR A 94 26.77 -6.86 -4.08
N PRO A 95 28.03 -6.39 -3.96
CA PRO A 95 28.35 -5.06 -3.43
C PRO A 95 27.74 -3.94 -4.27
N VAL A 96 26.93 -3.07 -3.66
CA VAL A 96 26.22 -2.00 -4.34
C VAL A 96 26.97 -0.68 -4.15
N GLN A 97 27.03 0.14 -5.20
CA GLN A 97 27.67 1.45 -5.17
C GLN A 97 26.56 2.49 -5.36
N PRO A 98 26.13 3.16 -4.26
CA PRO A 98 25.06 4.13 -4.32
C PRO A 98 25.50 5.40 -5.06
N VAL A 99 24.56 6.03 -5.72
CA VAL A 99 24.72 7.24 -6.53
C VAL A 99 23.56 8.16 -6.22
N VAL A 100 23.87 9.34 -5.70
CA VAL A 100 22.87 10.36 -5.44
C VAL A 100 22.81 11.30 -6.61
N VAL A 101 21.61 11.61 -7.07
CA VAL A 101 21.37 12.59 -8.13
C VAL A 101 20.55 13.73 -7.56
N ARG A 102 21.04 14.96 -7.70
CA ARG A 102 20.32 16.18 -7.30
C ARG A 102 20.01 17.00 -8.53
N TYR A 103 18.85 17.65 -8.50
CA TYR A 103 18.40 18.59 -9.53
C TYR A 103 18.25 20.00 -8.93
N PRO A 104 19.36 20.72 -8.69
CA PRO A 104 19.30 22.10 -8.25
C PRO A 104 18.53 22.94 -9.27
N HIS A 105 17.49 23.61 -8.82
CA HIS A 105 16.66 24.44 -9.68
C HIS A 105 16.28 25.75 -8.99
N VAL A 106 16.14 26.80 -9.79
CA VAL A 106 15.71 28.12 -9.32
C VAL A 106 14.27 28.40 -9.71
N HIS A 107 13.87 28.08 -10.94
CA HIS A 107 12.57 28.48 -11.50
C HIS A 107 11.60 27.33 -11.76
N PHE A 108 12.12 26.12 -11.95
CA PHE A 108 11.29 24.96 -12.26
C PHE A 108 11.92 23.67 -11.74
N ASP A 109 11.15 22.95 -10.94
CA ASP A 109 11.51 21.62 -10.44
C ASP A 109 11.25 20.55 -11.51
N GLN A 110 12.32 19.94 -11.98
CA GLN A 110 12.28 18.88 -12.98
C GLN A 110 11.78 17.53 -12.42
N SER A 111 11.80 17.38 -11.09
CA SER A 111 11.38 16.15 -10.40
C SER A 111 9.87 16.07 -10.16
N TRP A 112 9.13 17.16 -10.42
CA TRP A 112 7.69 17.22 -10.12
C TRP A 112 6.84 16.41 -11.10
N GLY A 113 6.14 15.39 -10.60
CA GLY A 113 5.38 14.42 -11.42
C GLY A 113 3.97 14.84 -11.85
N ASN A 114 3.39 15.90 -11.28
CA ASN A 114 1.99 16.29 -11.57
C ASN A 114 1.90 17.29 -12.74
N ILE A 115 2.69 17.08 -13.79
CA ILE A 115 2.76 17.92 -14.99
C ILE A 115 2.78 17.01 -16.23
N SER A 116 2.04 17.38 -17.27
CA SER A 116 2.06 16.59 -18.51
C SER A 116 3.46 16.59 -19.12
N LEU A 117 3.86 15.47 -19.73
CA LEU A 117 5.19 15.32 -20.34
C LEU A 117 5.53 16.45 -21.32
N LEU A 118 4.58 16.84 -22.17
CA LEU A 118 4.81 17.91 -23.13
C LEU A 118 5.10 19.25 -22.43
N LYS A 119 4.38 19.53 -21.34
CA LYS A 119 4.56 20.76 -20.55
C LYS A 119 5.85 20.69 -19.73
N LEU A 120 6.24 19.52 -19.23
CA LEU A 120 7.54 19.27 -18.59
C LEU A 120 8.68 19.57 -19.58
N MET A 121 8.64 18.96 -20.77
CA MET A 121 9.63 19.18 -21.83
C MET A 121 9.71 20.64 -22.22
N PHE A 122 8.57 21.28 -22.49
CA PHE A 122 8.54 22.71 -22.83
C PHE A 122 9.16 23.59 -21.73
N LYS A 123 8.89 23.29 -20.46
CA LYS A 123 9.50 24.01 -19.33
C LYS A 123 11.01 23.77 -19.24
N MET A 124 11.47 22.54 -19.43
CA MET A 124 12.92 22.25 -19.43
C MET A 124 13.64 22.96 -20.59
N PHE A 125 13.03 23.04 -21.78
CA PHE A 125 13.61 23.72 -22.94
C PHE A 125 13.57 25.25 -22.85
N THR A 126 12.73 25.81 -21.98
CA THR A 126 12.65 27.27 -21.75
C THR A 126 13.58 27.73 -20.63
N GLN A 127 14.33 26.83 -19.98
CA GLN A 127 15.38 27.17 -19.02
C GLN A 127 16.73 27.36 -19.74
N PHE A 128 17.47 28.41 -19.38
CA PHE A 128 18.80 28.70 -19.95
C PHE A 128 19.82 27.58 -19.70
N HIS A 129 19.75 26.95 -18.53
CA HIS A 129 20.51 25.75 -18.19
C HIS A 129 19.69 24.86 -17.23
N ASN A 130 19.91 23.55 -17.32
CA ASN A 130 19.35 22.55 -16.41
C ASN A 130 20.53 21.91 -15.65
N PHE A 131 20.60 22.09 -14.34
CA PHE A 131 21.67 21.51 -13.53
C PHE A 131 21.32 20.10 -13.06
N MET A 132 22.33 19.23 -13.05
CA MET A 132 22.25 17.90 -12.47
C MET A 132 23.58 17.61 -11.77
N GLU A 133 23.52 17.32 -10.48
CA GLU A 133 24.68 16.91 -9.70
C GLU A 133 24.61 15.41 -9.45
N VAL A 134 25.72 14.71 -9.71
CA VAL A 134 25.82 13.27 -9.50
C VAL A 134 26.93 13.00 -8.51
N GLU A 135 26.58 12.42 -7.37
CA GLU A 135 27.51 12.08 -6.30
C GLU A 135 27.61 10.56 -6.16
N TYR A 136 28.82 10.02 -6.25
CA TYR A 136 29.09 8.60 -6.03
C TYR A 136 29.46 8.40 -4.56
N LEU A 137 28.68 7.60 -3.83
CA LEU A 137 28.91 7.34 -2.41
C LEU A 137 29.95 6.22 -2.20
N PRO A 138 30.36 5.90 -0.98
CA PRO A 138 31.14 4.68 -0.75
C PRO A 138 30.34 3.42 -1.08
N VAL A 139 31.05 2.36 -1.43
CA VAL A 139 30.47 1.03 -1.72
C VAL A 139 29.85 0.45 -0.46
N VAL A 140 28.61 -0.04 -0.57
CA VAL A 140 27.94 -0.80 0.48
C VAL A 140 28.07 -2.29 0.14
N TYR A 141 28.64 -3.05 1.07
CA TYR A 141 28.82 -4.49 0.92
C TYR A 141 27.64 -5.23 1.56
N PRO A 142 27.20 -6.36 1.00
CA PRO A 142 26.17 -7.18 1.61
C PRO A 142 26.64 -7.71 2.98
N PRO A 143 25.73 -7.87 3.96
CA PRO A 143 26.10 -8.44 5.27
C PRO A 143 26.58 -9.89 5.14
N GLU A 144 27.47 -10.33 6.02
CA GLU A 144 28.11 -11.66 5.95
C GLU A 144 27.13 -12.85 6.17
N ILE A 145 25.94 -12.61 6.74
CA ILE A 145 24.98 -13.64 7.19
C ILE A 145 23.84 -13.87 6.17
N LYS A 146 24.05 -14.79 5.22
CA LYS A 146 23.29 -14.99 3.97
C LYS A 146 21.74 -15.02 3.95
N GLN A 147 21.00 -15.16 5.06
CA GLN A 147 19.56 -15.50 5.03
C GLN A 147 18.56 -14.36 5.34
N GLU A 148 18.96 -13.28 6.04
CA GLU A 148 18.10 -12.10 6.30
C GLU A 148 18.56 -10.83 5.55
N ASN A 149 19.46 -11.00 4.58
CA ASN A 149 20.34 -9.96 4.08
C ASN A 149 19.74 -8.90 3.18
N ALA A 150 18.69 -9.19 2.40
CA ALA A 150 18.25 -8.27 1.36
C ALA A 150 17.53 -7.03 1.91
N LEU A 151 16.86 -7.18 3.06
CA LEU A 151 16.10 -6.10 3.71
C LEU A 151 17.09 -5.11 4.35
N HIS A 152 17.92 -5.58 5.27
CA HIS A 152 18.95 -4.76 5.90
C HIS A 152 19.92 -4.15 4.89
N PHE A 153 20.31 -4.89 3.84
CA PHE A 153 21.17 -4.32 2.81
C PHE A 153 20.50 -3.17 2.03
N ALA A 154 19.19 -3.28 1.78
CA ALA A 154 18.43 -2.19 1.16
C ALA A 154 18.31 -0.99 2.10
N GLU A 155 18.07 -1.22 3.38
CA GLU A 155 17.97 -0.19 4.42
C GLU A 155 19.29 0.55 4.60
N ASP A 156 20.40 -0.16 4.81
CA ASP A 156 21.74 0.43 4.97
C ASP A 156 22.12 1.29 3.76
N THR A 157 21.80 0.80 2.57
CA THR A 157 22.01 1.52 1.32
C THR A 157 21.13 2.77 1.24
N SER A 158 19.85 2.64 1.58
CA SER A 158 18.90 3.76 1.66
C SER A 158 19.35 4.81 2.66
N TYR A 159 19.79 4.41 3.86
CA TYR A 159 20.32 5.33 4.87
C TYR A 159 21.59 6.04 4.41
N ALA A 160 22.50 5.36 3.72
CA ALA A 160 23.67 6.00 3.13
C ALA A 160 23.27 7.09 2.12
N MET A 161 22.30 6.79 1.26
CA MET A 161 21.76 7.74 0.28
C MET A 161 21.02 8.91 0.95
N ALA A 162 20.18 8.63 1.94
CA ALA A 162 19.43 9.63 2.69
C ALA A 162 20.36 10.62 3.43
N ARG A 163 21.43 10.11 4.06
CA ARG A 163 22.44 10.95 4.72
C ARG A 163 23.16 11.87 3.74
N ALA A 164 23.57 11.35 2.57
CA ALA A 164 24.21 12.17 1.56
C ALA A 164 23.26 13.23 1.00
N LEU A 165 21.99 12.87 0.76
CA LEU A 165 20.95 13.81 0.33
C LEU A 165 20.53 14.83 1.40
N ASN A 166 20.85 14.58 2.68
CA ASN A 166 20.32 15.32 3.83
C ASN A 166 18.78 15.33 3.87
N VAL A 167 18.17 14.16 3.65
CA VAL A 167 16.71 13.96 3.67
C VAL A 167 16.32 12.87 4.67
N LEU A 168 15.05 12.87 5.06
CA LEU A 168 14.51 11.83 5.93
C LEU A 168 14.08 10.61 5.11
N PRO A 169 14.48 9.39 5.50
CA PRO A 169 13.89 8.17 4.98
C PRO A 169 12.46 8.00 5.55
N THR A 170 11.55 7.52 4.71
CA THR A 170 10.13 7.34 5.03
C THR A 170 9.66 5.95 4.63
N SER A 171 8.58 5.49 5.27
CA SER A 171 7.95 4.21 4.97
C SER A 171 6.91 4.27 3.85
N TYR A 172 6.84 5.41 3.14
CA TYR A 172 6.12 5.47 1.88
C TYR A 172 6.78 4.54 0.87
N SER A 173 5.99 4.02 -0.07
CA SER A 173 6.44 3.12 -1.12
C SER A 173 5.66 3.38 -2.40
N TYR A 174 5.96 2.61 -3.45
CA TYR A 174 5.17 2.61 -4.66
C TYR A 174 3.68 2.32 -4.41
N GLY A 175 3.33 1.54 -3.38
CA GLY A 175 1.94 1.30 -3.02
C GLY A 175 1.18 2.59 -2.65
N ASP A 176 1.86 3.55 -2.02
CA ASP A 176 1.26 4.86 -1.71
C ASP A 176 1.05 5.69 -2.97
N SER A 177 1.92 5.55 -3.98
CA SER A 177 1.71 6.18 -5.29
C SER A 177 0.47 5.62 -5.99
N MET A 178 0.22 4.30 -5.88
CA MET A 178 -1.00 3.66 -6.41
C MET A 178 -2.26 4.17 -5.69
N ILE A 179 -2.22 4.23 -4.35
CA ILE A 179 -3.33 4.74 -3.54
C ILE A 179 -3.64 6.19 -3.89
N MET A 180 -2.61 7.03 -3.98
CA MET A 180 -2.75 8.44 -4.37
C MET A 180 -3.34 8.58 -5.78
N ALA A 181 -2.84 7.82 -6.76
CA ALA A 181 -3.33 7.85 -8.13
C ALA A 181 -4.81 7.48 -8.20
N ARG A 182 -5.21 6.40 -7.51
CA ARG A 182 -6.60 5.95 -7.47
C ARG A 182 -7.54 6.97 -6.80
N ALA A 183 -7.08 7.65 -5.74
CA ALA A 183 -7.83 8.72 -5.11
C ALA A 183 -8.03 9.92 -6.07
N ILE A 184 -7.00 10.29 -6.83
CA ILE A 184 -7.10 11.35 -7.86
C ILE A 184 -8.08 10.93 -8.97
N GLU A 185 -8.03 9.69 -9.43
CA GLU A 185 -8.98 9.13 -10.40
C GLU A 185 -10.42 9.14 -9.87
N ALA A 186 -10.60 8.96 -8.55
CA ALA A 186 -11.89 9.11 -7.86
C ALA A 186 -12.34 10.58 -7.71
N GLY A 187 -11.62 11.54 -8.28
CA GLY A 187 -11.94 12.96 -8.22
C GLY A 187 -11.51 13.66 -6.92
N LYS A 188 -10.65 13.04 -6.10
CA LYS A 188 -10.18 13.65 -4.85
C LYS A 188 -9.03 14.61 -5.12
N VAL A 189 -9.22 15.87 -4.73
CA VAL A 189 -8.26 16.97 -4.99
C VAL A 189 -6.92 16.72 -4.29
N ASN A 190 -6.96 16.26 -3.05
CA ASN A 190 -5.78 16.03 -2.21
C ASN A 190 -5.46 14.53 -2.10
N GLY A 191 -5.06 13.89 -3.20
CA GLY A 191 -4.76 12.46 -3.24
C GLY A 191 -3.71 12.00 -2.22
N SER A 192 -2.76 12.85 -1.85
CA SER A 192 -1.74 12.55 -0.83
C SER A 192 -2.31 12.27 0.55
N ASN A 193 -3.51 12.78 0.87
CA ASN A 193 -4.16 12.55 2.16
C ASN A 193 -4.58 11.09 2.38
N TYR A 194 -4.58 10.29 1.31
CA TYR A 194 -4.87 8.87 1.34
C TYR A 194 -3.62 8.01 1.49
N MET A 195 -2.40 8.56 1.43
CA MET A 195 -1.18 7.77 1.59
C MET A 195 -1.05 7.26 3.04
N VAL A 196 -0.52 6.05 3.22
CA VAL A 196 -0.58 5.32 4.50
C VAL A 196 0.77 4.82 5.01
N GLU A 197 1.84 5.07 4.26
CA GLU A 197 3.17 4.49 4.50
C GLU A 197 3.15 2.97 4.30
N MET A 198 2.83 2.54 3.08
CA MET A 198 2.56 1.14 2.76
C MET A 198 3.70 0.18 3.10
N ALA A 199 4.96 0.61 3.14
CA ALA A 199 6.05 -0.28 3.55
C ALA A 199 5.96 -0.65 5.02
N TRP A 200 5.68 0.33 5.89
CA TRP A 200 5.47 0.11 7.33
C TRP A 200 4.18 -0.69 7.57
N VAL A 201 3.09 -0.36 6.87
CA VAL A 201 1.82 -1.10 6.97
C VAL A 201 2.01 -2.58 6.62
N LYS A 202 2.76 -2.86 5.55
CA LYS A 202 3.05 -4.23 5.13
C LYS A 202 3.93 -4.97 6.12
N ASP A 203 4.97 -4.33 6.64
CA ASP A 203 5.90 -4.94 7.58
C ASP A 203 5.23 -5.23 8.93
N ILE A 204 4.58 -4.21 9.51
CA ILE A 204 3.97 -4.30 10.84
C ILE A 204 2.67 -5.08 10.84
N TYR A 205 1.85 -5.02 9.77
CA TYR A 205 0.53 -5.65 9.76
C TYR A 205 0.38 -6.79 8.75
N GLY A 206 1.33 -7.00 7.85
CA GLY A 206 1.22 -8.00 6.79
C GLY A 206 0.22 -7.63 5.67
N VAL A 207 -0.31 -6.40 5.70
CA VAL A 207 -1.33 -5.95 4.73
C VAL A 207 -0.67 -5.68 3.38
N SER A 208 -1.23 -6.30 2.34
CA SER A 208 -0.74 -6.13 0.98
C SER A 208 -1.23 -4.82 0.34
N THR A 209 -0.54 -4.34 -0.69
CA THR A 209 -1.02 -3.19 -1.47
C THR A 209 -2.38 -3.48 -2.13
N ALA A 210 -2.63 -4.71 -2.57
CA ALA A 210 -3.92 -5.08 -3.17
C ALA A 210 -5.06 -4.98 -2.16
N GLU A 211 -4.83 -5.46 -0.94
CA GLU A 211 -5.79 -5.38 0.17
C GLU A 211 -6.03 -3.94 0.64
N ALA A 212 -4.97 -3.11 0.70
CA ALA A 212 -5.14 -1.68 0.96
C ALA A 212 -5.94 -0.98 -0.14
N MET A 213 -5.73 -1.32 -1.41
CA MET A 213 -6.51 -0.77 -2.53
C MET A 213 -7.98 -1.21 -2.46
N ASP A 214 -8.26 -2.46 -2.09
CA ASP A 214 -9.62 -2.95 -1.87
C ASP A 214 -10.34 -2.16 -0.76
N LEU A 215 -9.67 -1.94 0.38
CA LEU A 215 -10.21 -1.10 1.45
C LEU A 215 -10.35 0.38 1.06
N LEU A 216 -9.49 0.89 0.16
CA LEU A 216 -9.57 2.24 -0.37
C LEU A 216 -10.87 2.45 -1.16
N GLU A 217 -11.30 1.47 -1.95
CA GLU A 217 -12.57 1.55 -2.69
C GLU A 217 -13.75 1.76 -1.74
N HIS A 218 -13.81 0.98 -0.66
CA HIS A 218 -14.84 1.14 0.37
C HIS A 218 -14.74 2.49 1.07
N PHE A 219 -13.52 2.93 1.41
CA PHE A 219 -13.34 4.23 2.04
C PHE A 219 -13.74 5.40 1.12
N LEU A 220 -13.51 5.29 -0.19
CA LEU A 220 -13.96 6.28 -1.18
C LEU A 220 -15.49 6.29 -1.33
N ALA A 221 -16.14 5.14 -1.19
CA ALA A 221 -17.60 5.02 -1.19
C ALA A 221 -18.26 5.65 0.05
N MET A 222 -17.53 5.79 1.16
CA MET A 222 -17.97 6.48 2.38
C MET A 222 -17.94 8.03 2.28
N ASN A 223 -18.00 8.59 1.07
CA ASN A 223 -18.05 10.03 0.79
C ASN A 223 -17.03 10.90 1.57
N PRO A 224 -15.71 10.62 1.48
CA PRO A 224 -14.72 11.44 2.15
C PRO A 224 -14.73 12.88 1.62
N ASP A 225 -14.53 13.83 2.54
CA ASP A 225 -14.47 15.26 2.28
C ASP A 225 -13.21 15.67 1.49
N ASN A 226 -13.04 16.98 1.26
CA ASN A 226 -11.89 17.52 0.51
C ASN A 226 -10.54 17.31 1.21
N ASP A 227 -10.55 17.03 2.51
CA ASP A 227 -9.37 16.69 3.29
C ASP A 227 -9.13 15.18 3.37
N GLY A 228 -9.95 14.39 2.67
CA GLY A 228 -9.83 12.93 2.63
C GLY A 228 -10.32 12.25 3.92
N ARG A 229 -11.24 12.90 4.65
CA ARG A 229 -11.78 12.39 5.92
C ARG A 229 -13.23 11.94 5.75
N VAL A 230 -13.56 10.83 6.40
CA VAL A 230 -14.92 10.27 6.46
C VAL A 230 -15.51 10.58 7.84
N LYS A 231 -16.73 11.11 7.86
CA LYS A 231 -17.49 11.35 9.10
C LYS A 231 -18.21 10.08 9.54
N ALA A 232 -18.53 10.00 10.84
CA ALA A 232 -19.23 8.84 11.40
C ALA A 232 -20.54 8.50 10.67
N GLN A 233 -21.32 9.52 10.27
CA GLN A 233 -22.59 9.30 9.57
C GLN A 233 -22.37 8.60 8.22
N ASP A 234 -21.44 9.07 7.40
CA ASP A 234 -21.15 8.49 6.08
C ASP A 234 -20.49 7.10 6.20
N PHE A 235 -19.66 6.90 7.23
CA PHE A 235 -19.08 5.60 7.55
C PHE A 235 -20.16 4.53 7.80
N TRP A 236 -21.13 4.83 8.68
CA TRP A 236 -22.18 3.86 9.03
C TRP A 236 -23.20 3.68 7.92
N ALA A 237 -23.51 4.76 7.18
CA ALA A 237 -24.41 4.70 6.04
C ALA A 237 -23.93 3.72 4.96
N HIS A 238 -22.61 3.63 4.73
CA HIS A 238 -22.01 2.67 3.79
C HIS A 238 -22.34 1.20 4.12
N PHE A 239 -22.50 0.87 5.41
CA PHE A 239 -22.86 -0.47 5.87
C PHE A 239 -24.36 -0.65 6.14
N GLY A 240 -25.20 0.32 5.76
CA GLY A 240 -26.63 0.29 6.09
C GLY A 240 -26.91 0.40 7.60
N LEU A 241 -26.02 1.03 8.36
CA LEU A 241 -26.13 1.15 9.81
C LEU A 241 -26.47 2.57 10.24
N ASP A 242 -27.25 2.66 11.32
CA ASP A 242 -27.48 3.92 12.04
C ASP A 242 -26.45 4.11 13.16
N CYS A 243 -26.14 5.36 13.47
CA CYS A 243 -25.15 5.72 14.49
C CYS A 243 -25.71 5.48 15.92
N SER A 244 -25.75 4.22 16.34
CA SER A 244 -26.10 3.79 17.70
C SER A 244 -24.97 4.08 18.70
N PRO A 245 -25.20 3.96 20.03
CA PRO A 245 -24.15 4.08 21.03
C PRO A 245 -22.98 3.10 20.79
N LEU A 246 -23.25 1.88 20.33
CA LEU A 246 -22.21 0.90 19.98
C LEU A 246 -21.43 1.34 18.73
N CYS A 247 -22.12 1.81 17.68
CA CYS A 247 -21.47 2.39 16.50
C CYS A 247 -20.55 3.57 16.87
N LYS A 248 -20.96 4.43 17.82
CA LYS A 248 -20.10 5.52 18.29
C LYS A 248 -18.83 5.02 18.99
N LYS A 249 -18.92 3.97 19.80
CA LYS A 249 -17.76 3.32 20.43
C LYS A 249 -16.82 2.72 19.39
N ILE A 250 -17.36 1.97 18.43
CA ILE A 250 -16.58 1.38 17.34
C ILE A 250 -15.91 2.48 16.49
N PHE A 251 -16.62 3.57 16.19
CA PHE A 251 -16.04 4.67 15.42
C PHE A 251 -14.90 5.37 16.18
N HIS A 252 -15.04 5.55 17.50
CA HIS A 252 -13.99 6.11 18.36
C HIS A 252 -12.70 5.29 18.36
N TYR A 253 -12.79 3.97 18.17
CA TYR A 253 -11.60 3.13 18.04
C TYR A 253 -10.71 3.56 16.85
N PHE A 254 -11.32 4.02 15.75
CA PHE A 254 -10.57 4.55 14.60
C PHE A 254 -10.20 6.03 14.77
N ASP A 255 -11.06 6.81 15.42
CA ASP A 255 -10.88 8.26 15.62
C ASP A 255 -9.97 8.60 16.81
N LEU A 256 -8.69 8.22 16.70
CA LEU A 256 -7.66 8.50 17.70
C LEU A 256 -7.48 10.01 18.04
N GLY A 257 -7.98 10.91 17.19
CA GLY A 257 -7.87 12.35 17.38
C GLY A 257 -9.11 13.02 17.96
N ILE A 258 -10.20 12.26 18.19
CA ILE A 258 -11.51 12.78 18.59
C ILE A 258 -11.94 13.94 17.67
N LYS A 259 -11.79 13.73 16.35
CA LYS A 259 -12.13 14.71 15.32
C LYS A 259 -13.51 14.48 14.72
N GLU A 260 -14.26 13.51 15.23
CA GLU A 260 -15.51 12.98 14.68
C GLU A 260 -15.38 12.55 13.20
N SER A 261 -14.15 12.27 12.78
CA SER A 261 -13.81 11.96 11.40
C SER A 261 -12.49 11.19 11.31
N ILE A 262 -12.43 10.24 10.39
CA ILE A 262 -11.28 9.33 10.24
C ILE A 262 -10.64 9.50 8.87
N THR A 263 -9.32 9.34 8.82
CA THR A 263 -8.55 9.27 7.57
C THR A 263 -8.48 7.83 7.07
N PHE A 264 -8.13 7.65 5.79
CA PHE A 264 -7.93 6.31 5.24
C PHE A 264 -6.84 5.52 5.99
N ARG A 265 -5.75 6.19 6.39
CA ARG A 265 -4.69 5.58 7.21
C ARG A 265 -5.23 5.04 8.53
N GLN A 266 -6.05 5.82 9.24
CA GLN A 266 -6.68 5.37 10.50
C GLN A 266 -7.60 4.17 10.27
N PHE A 267 -8.43 4.20 9.23
CA PHE A 267 -9.32 3.09 8.88
C PHE A 267 -8.54 1.81 8.56
N LEU A 268 -7.56 1.89 7.65
CA LEU A 268 -6.72 0.77 7.24
C LEU A 268 -5.97 0.15 8.42
N VAL A 269 -5.25 0.98 9.17
CA VAL A 269 -4.45 0.53 10.32
C VAL A 269 -5.34 -0.01 11.43
N GLY A 270 -6.49 0.61 11.69
CA GLY A 270 -7.46 0.13 12.66
C GLY A 270 -7.97 -1.28 12.31
N CYS A 271 -8.36 -1.51 11.06
CA CYS A 271 -8.78 -2.83 10.59
C CYS A 271 -7.64 -3.84 10.70
N ALA A 272 -6.45 -3.47 10.24
CA ALA A 272 -5.28 -4.34 10.29
C ALA A 272 -4.88 -4.71 11.73
N HIS A 273 -4.98 -3.77 12.66
CA HIS A 273 -4.68 -4.00 14.07
C HIS A 273 -5.69 -4.95 14.72
N LEU A 274 -6.99 -4.79 14.44
CA LEU A 274 -8.03 -5.67 14.98
C LEU A 274 -7.86 -7.13 14.57
N ARG A 275 -7.51 -7.37 13.30
CA ARG A 275 -7.24 -8.73 12.81
C ARG A 275 -6.04 -9.40 13.45
N LYS A 276 -5.06 -8.60 13.89
CA LYS A 276 -3.88 -9.10 14.59
C LYS A 276 -4.13 -9.43 16.06
N GLN A 277 -5.29 -9.08 16.62
CA GLN A 277 -5.62 -9.43 17.99
C GLN A 277 -5.66 -10.96 18.13
N PRO A 278 -4.98 -11.56 19.13
CA PRO A 278 -4.85 -13.01 19.25
C PRO A 278 -6.18 -13.77 19.28
N LEU A 279 -7.21 -13.14 19.84
CA LEU A 279 -8.53 -13.74 19.99
C LEU A 279 -9.47 -13.50 18.81
N PHE A 280 -9.07 -12.70 17.81
CA PHE A 280 -9.94 -12.29 16.72
C PHE A 280 -10.51 -13.49 15.95
N GLN A 281 -9.65 -14.40 15.51
CA GLN A 281 -10.08 -15.58 14.76
C GLN A 281 -11.04 -16.46 15.57
N GLY A 282 -10.71 -16.74 16.84
CA GLY A 282 -11.57 -17.53 17.72
C GLY A 282 -12.91 -16.84 18.02
N ALA A 283 -12.95 -15.51 18.09
CA ALA A 283 -14.18 -14.74 18.21
C ALA A 283 -15.07 -14.91 16.98
N CYS A 284 -14.49 -14.79 15.77
CA CYS A 284 -15.23 -14.95 14.52
C CYS A 284 -15.81 -16.36 14.39
N GLU A 285 -15.03 -17.39 14.71
CA GLU A 285 -15.50 -18.78 14.71
C GLU A 285 -16.63 -18.99 15.72
N THR A 286 -16.47 -18.49 16.95
CA THR A 286 -17.50 -18.60 18.00
C THR A 286 -18.77 -17.83 17.64
N ALA A 287 -18.64 -16.64 17.07
CA ALA A 287 -19.76 -15.83 16.60
C ALA A 287 -20.53 -16.57 15.51
N PHE A 288 -19.85 -17.13 14.52
CA PHE A 288 -20.48 -17.90 13.45
C PHE A 288 -21.24 -19.12 14.00
N GLU A 289 -20.60 -19.94 14.84
CA GLU A 289 -21.22 -21.15 15.40
C GLU A 289 -22.46 -20.85 16.26
N LYS A 290 -22.48 -19.70 16.96
CA LYS A 290 -23.64 -19.29 17.77
C LYS A 290 -24.76 -18.65 16.95
N CYS A 291 -24.49 -18.18 15.74
CA CYS A 291 -25.47 -17.48 14.90
C CYS A 291 -26.00 -18.31 13.74
N ARG A 292 -25.30 -19.36 13.32
CA ARG A 292 -25.72 -20.22 12.21
C ARG A 292 -26.97 -21.03 12.54
N ASP A 293 -27.71 -21.37 11.49
CA ASP A 293 -28.77 -22.35 11.59
C ASP A 293 -28.20 -23.75 11.89
N PRO A 294 -28.74 -24.49 12.87
CA PRO A 294 -28.29 -25.84 13.18
C PRO A 294 -28.48 -26.84 12.02
N GLU A 295 -29.48 -26.63 11.16
CA GLU A 295 -29.80 -27.52 10.05
C GLU A 295 -29.05 -27.13 8.78
N THR A 296 -29.06 -25.85 8.39
CA THR A 296 -28.43 -25.42 7.14
C THR A 296 -26.93 -25.11 7.28
N SER A 297 -26.45 -24.88 8.51
CA SER A 297 -25.08 -24.43 8.80
C SER A 297 -24.72 -23.08 8.16
N GLU A 298 -25.72 -22.27 7.82
CA GLU A 298 -25.59 -20.94 7.21
C GLU A 298 -26.33 -19.91 8.08
N ILE A 299 -26.00 -18.63 7.94
CA ILE A 299 -26.72 -17.54 8.62
C ILE A 299 -27.73 -16.93 7.64
N SER A 300 -29.01 -17.04 7.98
CA SER A 300 -30.09 -16.40 7.21
C SER A 300 -30.25 -14.91 7.55
N ARG A 301 -30.94 -14.16 6.67
CA ARG A 301 -31.32 -12.76 6.92
C ARG A 301 -32.03 -12.55 8.26
N ALA A 302 -32.93 -13.48 8.63
CA ALA A 302 -33.67 -13.41 9.88
C ALA A 302 -32.78 -13.58 11.12
N GLN A 303 -31.86 -14.56 11.09
CA GLN A 303 -30.91 -14.79 12.18
C GLN A 303 -29.96 -13.61 12.37
N LEU A 304 -29.44 -13.03 11.28
CA LEU A 304 -28.62 -11.82 11.36
C LEU A 304 -29.41 -10.66 11.99
N ALA A 305 -30.67 -10.47 11.59
CA ALA A 305 -31.54 -9.45 12.16
C ALA A 305 -31.79 -9.65 13.67
N ASP A 306 -31.96 -10.90 14.12
CA ASP A 306 -32.17 -11.22 15.53
C ASP A 306 -30.91 -10.95 16.38
N VAL A 307 -29.72 -11.25 15.85
CA VAL A 307 -28.44 -10.91 16.51
C VAL A 307 -28.27 -9.40 16.66
N LEU A 308 -28.63 -8.63 15.63
CA LEU A 308 -28.57 -7.17 15.66
C LEU A 308 -29.59 -6.57 16.63
N ARG A 309 -30.78 -7.16 16.74
CA ARG A 309 -31.77 -6.79 17.77
C ARG A 309 -31.22 -6.95 19.18
N LEU A 310 -30.50 -8.05 19.45
CA LEU A 310 -29.88 -8.31 20.76
C LEU A 310 -28.79 -7.28 21.10
N SER A 311 -28.09 -6.75 20.11
CA SER A 311 -27.11 -5.67 20.28
C SER A 311 -27.73 -4.26 20.23
N MET A 312 -29.07 -4.15 20.28
CA MET A 312 -29.86 -2.92 20.22
C MET A 312 -29.62 -2.09 18.94
N LEU A 313 -29.31 -2.77 17.83
CA LEU A 313 -29.14 -2.22 16.49
C LEU A 313 -30.31 -2.68 15.62
N LEU A 314 -31.26 -1.79 15.35
CA LEU A 314 -32.26 -2.03 14.30
C LEU A 314 -31.97 -1.09 13.14
N PRO A 315 -31.36 -1.59 12.04
CA PRO A 315 -31.39 -0.88 10.78
C PRO A 315 -32.84 -0.69 10.34
N SER A 316 -33.16 0.46 9.74
CA SER A 316 -34.44 0.64 9.04
C SER A 316 -34.51 -0.36 7.86
N GLY A 317 -35.68 -0.94 7.57
CA GLY A 317 -35.88 -2.09 6.65
C GLY A 317 -34.87 -2.25 5.50
N ASP A 318 -34.84 -1.32 4.53
CA ASP A 318 -33.97 -1.38 3.35
C ASP A 318 -32.47 -1.43 3.69
N ARG A 319 -32.06 -0.89 4.84
CA ARG A 319 -30.65 -0.82 5.24
C ARG A 319 -30.10 -2.12 5.83
N MET A 320 -30.98 -2.97 6.38
CA MET A 320 -30.59 -4.33 6.79
C MET A 320 -30.14 -5.15 5.58
N LEU A 321 -30.71 -4.87 4.40
CA LEU A 321 -30.33 -5.51 3.15
C LEU A 321 -28.89 -5.17 2.76
N ASP A 322 -28.44 -3.94 3.00
CA ASP A 322 -27.08 -3.51 2.66
C ASP A 322 -26.03 -4.15 3.57
N LEU A 323 -26.33 -4.28 4.87
CA LEU A 323 -25.48 -5.01 5.79
C LEU A 323 -25.42 -6.50 5.44
N PHE A 324 -26.56 -7.10 5.11
CA PHE A 324 -26.60 -8.51 4.69
C PHE A 324 -25.77 -8.73 3.43
N LYS A 325 -25.92 -7.89 2.40
CA LYS A 325 -25.09 -7.90 1.17
C LYS A 325 -23.61 -7.69 1.45
N THR A 326 -23.25 -7.04 2.56
CA THR A 326 -21.84 -6.91 2.95
C THR A 326 -21.26 -8.25 3.41
N PHE A 327 -22.09 -9.10 4.04
CA PHE A 327 -21.71 -10.44 4.46
C PHE A 327 -21.86 -11.49 3.35
N ASP A 328 -22.90 -11.42 2.53
CA ASP A 328 -23.18 -12.33 1.40
C ASP A 328 -22.30 -11.98 0.19
N ILE A 329 -21.11 -12.61 0.10
CA ILE A 329 -20.08 -12.25 -0.88
C ILE A 329 -20.35 -12.90 -2.25
N ASP A 330 -20.88 -14.13 -2.26
CA ASP A 330 -21.19 -14.86 -3.50
C ASP A 330 -22.59 -14.56 -4.05
N GLY A 331 -23.46 -13.91 -3.28
CA GLY A 331 -24.77 -13.43 -3.71
C GLY A 331 -25.82 -14.54 -3.74
N ASP A 332 -25.63 -15.62 -2.99
CA ASP A 332 -26.55 -16.75 -2.93
C ASP A 332 -27.76 -16.53 -1.98
N GLU A 333 -27.87 -15.33 -1.42
CA GLU A 333 -28.84 -14.89 -0.42
C GLU A 333 -28.68 -15.53 0.96
N LYS A 334 -27.52 -16.11 1.24
CA LYS A 334 -27.16 -16.71 2.51
C LYS A 334 -25.76 -16.25 2.91
N ILE A 335 -25.37 -16.57 4.15
CA ILE A 335 -24.04 -16.27 4.64
C ILE A 335 -23.42 -17.58 5.07
N SER A 336 -22.54 -18.11 4.23
CA SER A 336 -21.73 -19.27 4.56
C SER A 336 -20.65 -18.93 5.59
N LYS A 337 -19.95 -19.95 6.09
CA LYS A 337 -18.79 -19.74 6.96
C LYS A 337 -17.69 -18.95 6.25
N ASP A 338 -17.46 -19.24 4.97
CA ASP A 338 -16.42 -18.59 4.19
C ASP A 338 -16.76 -17.13 3.92
N ASP A 339 -18.02 -16.83 3.63
CA ASP A 339 -18.55 -15.46 3.51
C ASP A 339 -18.34 -14.66 4.79
N PHE A 340 -18.76 -15.22 5.92
CA PHE A 340 -18.64 -14.59 7.22
C PHE A 340 -17.19 -14.29 7.59
N MET A 341 -16.30 -15.28 7.45
CA MET A 341 -14.87 -15.12 7.76
C MET A 341 -14.18 -14.16 6.80
N THR A 342 -14.55 -14.16 5.52
CA THR A 342 -13.98 -13.25 4.52
C THR A 342 -14.45 -11.81 4.76
N CYS A 343 -15.74 -11.61 5.06
CA CYS A 343 -16.29 -10.30 5.40
C CYS A 343 -15.61 -9.72 6.66
N LEU A 344 -15.48 -10.50 7.74
CA LEU A 344 -14.77 -10.06 8.94
C LEU A 344 -13.26 -9.92 8.73
N GLY A 345 -12.69 -10.69 7.81
CA GLY A 345 -11.32 -10.49 7.35
C GLY A 345 -11.10 -9.13 6.68
N ARG A 346 -12.12 -8.59 6.01
CA ARG A 346 -12.10 -7.26 5.38
C ARG A 346 -12.51 -6.15 6.36
N PHE A 347 -13.60 -6.36 7.10
CA PHE A 347 -14.20 -5.41 8.04
C PHE A 347 -14.26 -5.98 9.47
N PRO A 348 -13.11 -6.13 10.13
CA PRO A 348 -13.01 -6.83 11.41
C PRO A 348 -13.79 -6.16 12.54
N PHE A 349 -14.07 -4.87 12.43
CA PHE A 349 -14.85 -4.15 13.44
C PHE A 349 -16.32 -4.59 13.52
N LEU A 350 -16.85 -5.23 12.47
CA LEU A 350 -18.22 -5.76 12.48
C LEU A 350 -18.39 -6.90 13.50
N ILE A 351 -17.31 -7.54 13.97
CA ILE A 351 -17.37 -8.56 15.01
C ILE A 351 -18.02 -8.04 16.30
N ALA A 352 -17.90 -6.74 16.59
CA ALA A 352 -18.49 -6.12 17.77
C ALA A 352 -20.03 -6.24 17.81
N PHE A 353 -20.68 -6.41 16.66
CA PHE A 353 -22.13 -6.63 16.59
C PHE A 353 -22.56 -8.03 17.01
N PHE A 354 -21.62 -8.98 17.04
CA PHE A 354 -21.82 -10.34 17.50
C PHE A 354 -21.39 -10.53 18.97
N ALA A 355 -21.03 -9.44 19.67
CA ALA A 355 -20.57 -9.44 21.06
C ALA A 355 -21.59 -10.05 22.05
N ALA A 356 -22.89 -9.82 21.84
CA ALA A 356 -23.94 -10.37 22.69
C ALA A 356 -24.01 -11.91 22.60
N PRO A 357 -24.08 -12.52 21.40
CA PRO A 357 -23.96 -13.98 21.25
C PRO A 357 -22.70 -14.59 21.89
N ILE A 358 -21.54 -13.94 21.78
CA ILE A 358 -20.28 -14.46 22.35
C ILE A 358 -20.17 -14.31 23.87
N ASN A 359 -21.16 -13.73 24.58
CA ASN A 359 -21.28 -13.72 26.05
C ASN A 359 -20.02 -13.28 26.82
N GLY A 360 -19.18 -12.42 26.23
CA GLY A 360 -17.91 -11.99 26.83
C GLY A 360 -16.84 -13.09 26.96
N GLU A 361 -17.05 -14.28 26.38
CA GLU A 361 -16.03 -15.34 26.34
C GLU A 361 -14.79 -14.90 25.55
N VAL A 362 -14.98 -13.95 24.63
CA VAL A 362 -13.92 -13.33 23.84
C VAL A 362 -14.04 -11.82 23.90
N TYR A 363 -13.13 -11.19 24.64
CA TYR A 363 -12.99 -9.74 24.67
C TYR A 363 -12.10 -9.31 23.50
N ILE A 364 -12.67 -8.55 22.56
CA ILE A 364 -11.91 -7.80 21.56
C ILE A 364 -11.99 -6.34 21.99
N GLU A 365 -10.87 -5.62 22.02
CA GLU A 365 -10.70 -4.23 22.49
C GLU A 365 -11.64 -3.17 21.84
N ILE A 366 -12.55 -3.58 20.98
CA ILE A 366 -13.60 -2.74 20.37
C ILE A 366 -14.81 -2.56 21.32
N VAL A 367 -15.05 -3.49 22.25
CA VAL A 367 -16.31 -3.60 23.04
C VAL A 367 -16.25 -2.92 24.40
#